data_AF-A0A7K2YXD1-F1
#
_entry.id   AF-A0A7K2YXD1-F1
#
_cell.length_a   1.000
_cell.length_b   1.000
_cell.length_c   1.000
_cell.angle_alpha   90.00
_cell.angle_beta   90.00
_cell.angle_gamma   90.00
#
_symmetry.space_group_name_H-M   'P 1'
#
loop_
_entity.id
_entity.type
_entity.pdbx_description
1 polymer ?
#
loop_
_entity_poly.entity_id
_entity_poly.type
_entity_poly.pdbx_seq_one_letter_code
_entity_poly.pdbx_strand_id
1 'polypeptide(L)'
;RSVLLADAGTGPPVVGEALPAAARTLLADLGVGDLVPGPGHLPCHATLSAWGSPLVTAVSSIEDPHGSGWHLDRPVFDQRLRERA
;
A
#
# COMPACT_ATOMS: atom_id res chain seq x y z
N ARG A 1 27.24 4.83 7.99
CA ARG A 1 26.25 5.31 8.98
C ARG A 1 25.50 4.09 9.48
N SER A 2 25.41 3.85 10.79
CA SER A 2 24.63 2.75 11.36
C SER A 2 23.28 3.30 11.81
N VAL A 3 22.21 2.53 11.62
CA VAL A 3 20.83 2.89 11.97
C VAL A 3 20.27 1.72 12.78
N LEU A 4 19.49 2.03 13.82
CA LEU A 4 18.75 1.05 14.62
C LEU A 4 17.25 1.32 14.44
N LEU A 5 16.50 0.29 14.06
CA LEU A 5 15.04 0.30 14.09
C LEU A 5 14.58 -0.39 15.37
N ALA A 6 13.83 0.31 16.22
CA ALA A 6 13.18 -0.25 17.41
C ALA A 6 11.66 -0.18 17.22
N ASP A 7 11.02 -1.34 17.21
CA ASP A 7 9.58 -1.51 17.00
C ASP A 7 9.03 -2.44 18.08
N ALA A 8 7.85 -2.14 18.64
CA ALA A 8 7.26 -2.93 19.71
C ALA A 8 6.84 -4.35 19.25
N GLY A 9 6.74 -4.57 17.93
CA GLY A 9 6.47 -5.85 17.29
C GLY A 9 5.08 -6.44 17.55
N THR A 10 4.32 -5.86 18.48
CA THR A 10 3.06 -6.38 19.00
C THR A 10 2.11 -5.22 19.33
N GLY A 11 0.82 -5.43 19.10
CA GLY A 11 -0.20 -4.41 19.28
C GLY A 11 -1.54 -4.82 18.65
N PRO A 12 -2.59 -3.99 18.80
CA PRO A 12 -3.84 -4.21 18.08
C PRO A 12 -3.61 -4.13 16.56
N PRO A 13 -4.46 -4.80 15.75
CA PRO A 13 -4.38 -4.69 14.30
C PRO A 13 -4.39 -3.24 13.82
N VAL A 14 -3.48 -2.90 12.91
CA VAL A 14 -3.35 -1.54 12.37
C VAL A 14 -4.23 -1.38 11.14
N VAL A 15 -5.09 -0.36 11.14
CA VAL A 15 -5.93 0.01 9.99
C VAL A 15 -5.11 0.76 8.93
N GLY A 16 -5.59 0.75 7.69
CA GLY A 16 -4.95 1.47 6.57
C GLY A 16 -4.51 0.52 5.48
N GLU A 17 -5.45 -0.26 4.96
CA GLU A 17 -5.23 -1.30 3.96
C GLU A 17 -5.15 -0.75 2.53
N ALA A 18 -5.68 0.46 2.28
CA ALA A 18 -5.67 1.06 0.96
C ALA A 18 -4.32 1.74 0.65
N LEU A 19 -3.51 1.08 -0.18
CA LEU A 19 -2.23 1.60 -0.66
C LEU A 19 -2.39 2.16 -2.09
N PRO A 20 -2.23 3.47 -2.32
CA PRO A 20 -2.35 4.05 -3.66
C PRO A 20 -1.17 3.65 -4.56
N ALA A 21 -1.37 3.71 -5.88
CA ALA A 21 -0.35 3.35 -6.87
C ALA A 21 0.93 4.18 -6.74
N ALA A 22 0.83 5.45 -6.32
CA ALA A 22 1.96 6.32 -6.04
C ALA A 22 2.97 5.76 -5.02
N ALA A 23 2.55 4.81 -4.15
CA ALA A 23 3.47 4.14 -3.23
C ALA A 23 4.55 3.33 -3.94
N ARG A 24 4.33 2.91 -5.19
CA ARG A 24 5.33 2.20 -6.00
C ARG A 24 6.62 2.99 -6.17
N THR A 25 6.51 4.31 -6.34
CA THR A 25 7.69 5.19 -6.46
C THR A 25 8.53 5.14 -5.18
N LEU A 26 7.90 5.28 -4.01
CA LEU A 26 8.61 5.20 -2.73
C LEU A 26 9.23 3.82 -2.49
N LEU A 27 8.51 2.75 -2.80
CA LEU A 27 9.03 1.38 -2.66
C LEU A 27 10.19 1.11 -3.62
N ALA A 28 10.16 1.67 -4.84
CA ALA A 28 11.26 1.59 -5.78
C ALA A 28 12.48 2.38 -5.30
N ASP A 29 12.29 3.60 -4.79
CA ASP A 29 13.36 4.44 -4.24
C ASP A 29 14.05 3.78 -3.03
N LEU A 30 13.28 3.02 -2.24
CA LEU A 30 13.78 2.20 -1.14
C LEU A 30 14.44 0.88 -1.59
N GLY A 31 14.45 0.57 -2.89
CA GLY A 31 15.05 -0.64 -3.44
C GLY A 31 14.26 -1.93 -3.15
N VAL A 32 13.03 -1.83 -2.66
CA VAL A 32 12.18 -2.98 -2.29
C VAL A 32 11.09 -3.28 -3.31
N GLY A 33 10.71 -2.28 -4.13
CA GLY A 33 9.77 -2.41 -5.25
C GLY A 33 8.52 -3.25 -4.92
N ASP A 34 8.18 -4.15 -5.84
CA ASP A 34 7.02 -5.05 -5.72
C ASP A 34 7.29 -6.26 -4.80
N LEU A 35 8.49 -6.42 -4.22
CA LEU A 35 8.81 -7.54 -3.33
C LEU A 35 8.09 -7.41 -1.97
N VAL A 36 7.85 -6.19 -1.51
CA VAL A 36 7.15 -5.92 -0.25
C VAL A 36 5.64 -6.16 -0.42
N PRO A 37 4.94 -5.53 -1.38
CA PRO A 37 3.56 -5.88 -1.66
C PRO A 37 3.40 -7.37 -2.00
N GLY A 38 4.23 -7.90 -2.90
CA GLY A 38 4.30 -9.33 -3.21
C GLY A 38 2.94 -10.02 -3.42
N PRO A 39 2.88 -11.36 -3.27
CA PRO A 39 1.61 -12.09 -3.25
C PRO A 39 0.89 -11.92 -1.91
N GLY A 40 -0.45 -12.01 -1.93
CA GLY A 40 -1.30 -11.95 -0.73
C GLY A 40 -2.05 -10.63 -0.54
N HIS A 41 -1.82 -9.63 -1.41
CA HIS A 41 -2.62 -8.41 -1.45
C HIS A 41 -3.54 -8.42 -2.67
N LEU A 42 -4.67 -7.72 -2.57
CA LEU A 42 -5.59 -7.59 -3.69
C LEU A 42 -5.26 -6.32 -4.48
N PRO A 43 -5.30 -6.33 -5.81
CA PRO A 43 -5.15 -5.11 -6.58
C PRO A 43 -6.35 -4.16 -6.36
N CYS A 44 -6.08 -2.87 -6.28
CA CYS A 44 -7.10 -1.82 -6.27
C CYS A 44 -7.13 -1.13 -7.65
N HIS A 45 -8.10 -1.53 -8.47
CA HIS A 45 -8.22 -1.06 -9.87
C HIS A 45 -8.98 0.25 -10.03
N ALA A 46 -9.79 0.62 -9.05
CA ALA A 46 -10.52 1.89 -9.09
C ALA A 46 -10.93 2.30 -7.68
N THR A 47 -11.06 3.62 -7.48
CA THR A 47 -11.72 4.18 -6.32
C THR A 47 -13.08 4.74 -6.73
N LEU A 48 -14.13 4.35 -6.02
CA LEU A 48 -15.47 4.87 -6.19
C LEU A 48 -15.81 5.78 -5.02
N SER A 49 -16.33 6.96 -5.29
CA SER A 49 -16.69 7.95 -4.28
C SER A 49 -18.05 8.58 -4.57
N ALA A 50 -18.87 8.71 -3.54
CA ALA A 50 -20.10 9.50 -3.57
C ALA A 50 -20.05 10.48 -2.39
N TRP A 51 -20.08 11.78 -2.67
CA TRP A 51 -19.98 12.81 -1.65
C TRP A 51 -20.89 13.98 -2.00
N GLY A 52 -21.77 14.37 -1.08
CA GLY A 52 -22.76 15.44 -1.31
C GLY A 52 -23.86 15.11 -2.33
N SER A 53 -23.85 13.91 -2.92
CA SER A 53 -24.82 13.40 -3.90
C SER A 53 -24.77 11.86 -3.92
N PRO A 54 -25.87 11.16 -4.27
CA PRO A 54 -25.85 9.71 -4.49
C PRO A 54 -25.12 9.30 -5.79
N LEU A 55 -24.72 10.26 -6.63
CA LEU A 55 -23.97 9.97 -7.86
C LEU A 55 -22.55 9.51 -7.52
N VAL A 56 -22.19 8.31 -7.97
CA VAL A 56 -20.85 7.75 -7.82
C VAL A 56 -19.92 8.31 -8.90
N THR A 57 -18.76 8.81 -8.48
CA THR A 57 -17.63 9.15 -9.35
C THR A 57 -16.54 8.07 -9.22
N ALA A 58 -15.88 7.75 -10.32
CA ALA A 58 -14.82 6.74 -10.36
C ALA A 58 -13.48 7.35 -10.79
N VAL A 59 -12.41 6.93 -10.12
CA VAL A 59 -11.01 7.13 -10.56
C VAL A 59 -10.44 5.75 -10.87
N SER A 60 -10.08 5.51 -12.13
CA SER A 60 -9.57 4.23 -12.62
C SER A 60 -8.04 4.19 -12.60
N SER A 61 -7.47 3.03 -12.25
CA SER A 61 -6.03 2.80 -12.28
C SER A 61 -5.45 2.79 -13.70
N ILE A 62 -6.29 2.69 -14.73
CA ILE A 62 -5.85 2.78 -16.14
C ILE A 62 -5.29 4.18 -16.44
N GLU A 63 -5.82 5.21 -15.77
CA GLU A 63 -5.40 6.60 -15.93
C GLU A 63 -4.22 6.98 -15.02
N ASP A 64 -3.76 6.05 -14.17
CA ASP A 64 -2.64 6.28 -13.25
C ASP A 64 -1.32 5.75 -13.87
N PRO A 65 -0.27 6.58 -14.01
CA PRO A 65 1.00 6.16 -14.62
C PRO A 65 1.74 5.08 -13.82
N HIS A 66 1.36 4.86 -12.55
CA HIS A 66 1.91 3.82 -11.69
C HIS A 66 1.03 2.55 -11.66
N GLY A 67 -0.04 2.51 -12.47
CA GLY A 67 -0.95 1.36 -12.54
C GLY A 67 -1.87 1.25 -11.33
N SER A 68 -2.18 0.02 -10.91
CA SER A 68 -3.07 -0.21 -9.76
C SER A 68 -2.34 -0.12 -8.42
N GLY A 69 -3.04 0.41 -7.41
CA GLY A 69 -2.68 0.26 -6.02
C GLY A 69 -3.03 -1.12 -5.47
N TRP A 70 -3.07 -1.24 -4.14
CA TRP A 70 -3.41 -2.49 -3.45
C TRP A 70 -4.34 -2.27 -2.26
N HIS A 71 -5.15 -3.30 -1.98
CA HIS A 71 -5.71 -3.56 -0.66
C HIS A 71 -4.79 -4.56 0.05
N LEU A 72 -4.13 -4.07 1.10
CA LEU A 72 -3.10 -4.78 1.83
C LEU A 72 -3.69 -5.73 2.87
N ASP A 73 -3.02 -6.87 3.02
CA ASP A 73 -2.94 -7.58 4.29
C ASP A 73 -1.87 -6.85 5.11
N ARG A 74 -2.30 -6.09 6.13
CA ARG A 74 -1.41 -5.20 6.89
C ARG A 74 -0.33 -5.94 7.68
N PRO A 75 -0.65 -7.02 8.43
CA PRO A 75 0.38 -7.85 9.05
C PRO A 75 1.47 -8.30 8.06
N VAL A 76 1.08 -8.78 6.87
CA VAL A 76 2.03 -9.27 5.86
C VAL A 76 2.89 -8.13 5.29
N PHE A 77 2.28 -7.00 4.94
CA PHE A 77 3.01 -5.84 4.39
C PHE A 77 4.02 -5.28 5.40
N ASP A 78 3.59 -5.05 6.65
CA ASP A 78 4.40 -4.45 7.70
C ASP A 78 5.55 -5.38 8.13
N GLN A 79 5.33 -6.71 8.12
CA GLN A 79 6.41 -7.69 8.33
C GLN A 79 7.47 -7.62 7.23
N ARG A 80 7.05 -7.62 5.96
CA ARG A 80 7.98 -7.58 4.83
C ARG A 80 8.78 -6.29 4.78
N LEU A 81 8.20 -5.15 5.16
CA LEU A 81 8.96 -3.91 5.30
C LEU A 81 10.06 -4.01 6.36
N ARG A 82 9.76 -4.59 7.53
CA ARG A 82 10.74 -4.78 8.60
C ARG A 82 11.87 -5.74 8.20
N GLU A 83 11.57 -6.77 7.44
CA GLU A 83 12.57 -7.72 6.90
C GLU A 83 13.52 -7.07 5.88
N ARG A 84 13.20 -5.88 5.36
CA ARG A 84 14.00 -5.15 4.37
C ARG A 84 14.66 -3.88 4.90
N ALA A 85 14.44 -3.53 6.16
CA ALA A 85 15.04 -2.38 6.85
C ALA A 85 16.46 -2.70 7.36
#